data_AF-A0A4V2Q030-F1
#
_entry.id   AF-A0A4V2Q030-F1
#
_cell.length_a   1.000
_cell.length_b   1.000
_cell.length_c   1.000
_cell.angle_alpha   90.00
_cell.angle_beta   90.00
_cell.angle_gamma   90.00
#
_symmetry.space_group_name_H-M   'P 1'
#
loop_
_entity.id
_entity.type
_entity.pdbx_description
1 polymer ?
#
loop_
_entity_poly.entity_id
_entity_poly.type
_entity_poly.pdbx_seq_one_letter_code
_entity_poly.pdbx_strand_id
1 'polypeptide(L)'
;MASNEYTLSHQDVVKAVIIHQDIHEGFWTLNINFDVAASHGPQLPDPCLAVTIKGIGIMRASPADPFAIDAALVNPPAQHVEGTVRIAAAVNGAHQSGMQFCRDVYRNVAVQSAVKAPTKPS
;
A
#
# COMPACT_ATOMS: atom_id res chain seq x y z
N MET A 1 28.29 -1.12 1.11
CA MET A 1 26.99 -1.78 1.34
C MET A 1 26.93 -2.97 0.41
N ALA A 2 26.50 -4.14 0.89
CA ALA A 2 26.32 -5.30 0.03
C ALA A 2 25.19 -5.00 -0.98
N SER A 3 25.30 -5.51 -2.21
CA SER A 3 24.41 -5.15 -3.33
C SER A 3 22.94 -5.54 -3.16
N ASN A 4 22.55 -6.16 -2.04
CA ASN A 4 21.22 -6.72 -1.77
C ASN A 4 20.64 -6.29 -0.41
N GLU A 5 21.07 -5.14 0.12
CA GLU A 5 20.57 -4.61 1.40
C GLU A 5 19.59 -3.45 1.15
N TYR A 6 18.41 -3.52 1.77
CA TYR A 6 17.41 -2.44 1.75
C TYR A 6 17.13 -1.99 3.19
N THR A 7 17.29 -0.69 3.44
CA THR A 7 16.96 -0.08 4.72
C THR A 7 15.69 0.74 4.58
N LEU A 8 14.72 0.51 5.46
CA LEU A 8 13.46 1.23 5.48
C LEU A 8 13.48 2.29 6.59
N SER A 9 12.87 3.43 6.34
CA SER A 9 12.60 4.39 7.41
C SER A 9 11.51 3.87 8.35
N HIS A 10 11.39 4.45 9.55
CA HIS A 10 10.28 4.17 10.46
C HIS A 10 8.92 4.27 9.75
N GLN A 11 8.71 5.35 8.97
CA GLN A 11 7.45 5.58 8.30
C GLN A 11 7.17 4.52 7.23
N ASP A 12 8.19 4.07 6.52
CA ASP A 12 8.02 3.05 5.47
C ASP A 12 7.65 1.70 6.07
N VAL A 13 8.24 1.33 7.22
CA VAL A 13 7.86 0.12 7.95
C VAL A 13 6.39 0.22 8.40
N VAL A 14 5.97 1.35 8.98
CA VAL A 14 4.58 1.54 9.41
C VAL A 14 3.62 1.45 8.22
N LYS A 15 3.90 2.16 7.12
CA LYS A 15 3.09 2.12 5.90
C LYS A 15 2.98 0.72 5.32
N ALA A 16 4.10 0.00 5.23
CA ALA A 16 4.13 -1.37 4.74
C ALA A 16 3.25 -2.29 5.60
N VAL A 17 3.30 -2.17 6.93
CA VAL A 17 2.46 -2.96 7.83
C VAL A 17 0.97 -2.58 7.70
N ILE A 18 0.63 -1.29 7.59
CA ILE A 18 -0.75 -0.83 7.37
C ILE A 18 -1.35 -1.47 6.10
N ILE A 19 -0.62 -1.41 4.98
CA ILE A 19 -1.06 -1.97 3.71
C ILE A 19 -1.15 -3.50 3.81
N HIS A 20 -0.14 -4.14 4.40
CA HIS A 20 -0.08 -5.59 4.51
C HIS A 20 -1.21 -6.17 5.37
N GLN A 21 -1.60 -5.46 6.43
CA GLN A 21 -2.68 -5.86 7.35
C GLN A 21 -4.06 -5.36 6.91
N ASP A 22 -4.16 -4.73 5.75
CA ASP A 22 -5.39 -4.15 5.19
C ASP A 22 -6.11 -3.19 6.16
N ILE A 23 -5.35 -2.33 6.82
CA ILE A 23 -5.86 -1.35 7.77
C ILE A 23 -6.21 -0.07 7.01
N HIS A 24 -7.45 0.41 7.15
CA HIS A 24 -7.95 1.58 6.41
C HIS A 24 -8.18 2.83 7.26
N GLU A 25 -8.06 2.73 8.58
CA GLU A 25 -8.48 3.78 9.50
C GLU A 25 -7.56 3.97 10.69
N GLY A 26 -7.60 5.19 11.23
CA GLY A 26 -6.88 5.59 12.42
C GLY A 26 -5.40 5.91 12.17
N PHE A 27 -4.77 6.36 13.25
CA PHE A 27 -3.39 6.79 13.27
C PHE A 27 -2.54 5.70 13.92
N TRP A 28 -1.44 5.32 13.29
CA TRP A 28 -0.60 4.20 13.70
C TRP A 28 0.87 4.59 13.77
N THR A 29 1.59 4.06 14.75
CA THR A 29 3.04 4.27 14.91
C THR A 29 3.75 2.94 15.11
N LEU A 30 5.06 2.93 14.85
CA LEU A 30 5.91 1.76 15.04
C LEU A 30 5.99 1.40 16.53
N ASN A 31 5.82 0.12 16.82
CA ASN A 31 6.06 -0.46 18.12
C ASN A 31 7.24 -1.44 18.04
N ILE A 32 8.25 -1.25 18.90
CA ILE A 32 9.37 -2.19 19.03
C ILE A 32 9.40 -2.68 20.47
N ASN A 33 9.20 -3.98 20.65
CA ASN A 33 9.28 -4.63 21.95
C ASN A 33 10.70 -5.12 22.16
N PHE A 34 11.37 -4.60 23.18
CA PHE A 34 12.68 -5.06 23.61
C PHE A 34 12.55 -6.03 24.78
N ASP A 35 13.44 -7.02 24.80
CA ASP A 35 13.73 -7.83 25.97
C ASP A 35 15.13 -7.49 26.48
N VAL A 36 15.28 -7.36 27.79
CA VAL A 36 16.53 -6.94 28.42
C VAL A 36 16.90 -7.97 29.48
N ALA A 37 18.04 -8.61 29.29
CA ALA A 37 18.56 -9.61 30.21
C ALA A 37 19.94 -9.18 30.71
N ALA A 38 20.08 -9.06 32.03
CA ALA A 38 21.38 -8.96 32.67
C ALA A 38 21.88 -10.37 33.00
N SER A 39 23.13 -10.65 32.67
CA SER A 39 23.78 -11.93 32.96
C SER A 39 25.27 -11.73 33.26
N HIS A 40 25.99 -12.80 33.52
CA HIS A 40 27.44 -12.85 33.44
C HIS A 40 27.82 -13.89 32.37
N GLY A 41 28.99 -13.76 31.76
CA GLY A 41 29.45 -14.77 30.81
C GLY A 41 29.61 -16.14 31.49
N PRO A 42 29.41 -17.26 30.76
CA PRO A 42 29.72 -18.59 31.30
C PRO A 42 31.23 -18.79 31.56
N GLN A 43 32.09 -17.93 31.00
CA GLN A 43 33.55 -17.99 31.12
C GLN A 43 34.20 -16.69 31.66
N LEU A 44 33.44 -15.59 31.78
CA LEU A 44 33.94 -14.34 32.36
C LEU A 44 32.96 -13.83 33.42
N PRO A 45 33.45 -13.43 34.61
CA PRO A 45 32.63 -12.93 35.72
C PRO A 45 32.10 -11.51 35.47
N ASP A 46 32.52 -10.86 34.39
CA ASP A 46 32.10 -9.49 34.10
C ASP A 46 30.60 -9.42 33.82
N PRO A 47 29.91 -8.41 34.39
CA PRO A 47 28.49 -8.22 34.16
C PRO A 47 28.23 -7.90 32.68
N CYS A 48 27.24 -8.58 32.11
CA CYS A 48 26.81 -8.46 30.73
C CYS A 48 25.34 -8.02 30.67
N LEU A 49 25.03 -7.17 29.71
CA LEU A 49 23.66 -6.79 29.37
C LEU A 49 23.38 -7.21 27.93
N ALA A 50 22.36 -8.03 27.74
CA ALA A 50 21.84 -8.38 26.43
C ALA A 50 20.52 -7.64 26.20
N VAL A 51 20.46 -6.87 25.11
CA VAL A 51 19.23 -6.22 24.64
C VAL A 51 18.82 -6.87 23.34
N THR A 52 17.65 -7.48 23.32
CA THR A 52 17.14 -8.24 22.17
C THR A 52 15.83 -7.63 21.69
N ILE A 53 15.60 -7.60 20.37
CA ILE A 53 14.30 -7.26 19.82
C ILE A 53 13.40 -8.49 19.91
N LYS A 54 12.36 -8.43 20.74
CA LYS A 54 11.36 -9.49 20.89
C LYS A 54 10.34 -9.46 19.75
N GLY A 55 10.02 -8.27 19.25
CA GLY A 55 9.08 -8.13 18.15
C GLY A 55 8.95 -6.69 17.67
N ILE A 56 8.59 -6.55 16.40
CA ILE A 56 8.33 -5.28 15.72
C ILE A 56 6.90 -5.33 15.20
N GLY A 57 6.14 -4.26 15.40
CA GLY A 57 4.77 -4.14 14.91
C GLY A 57 4.33 -2.68 14.86
N ILE A 58 3.03 -2.46 14.84
CA ILE A 58 2.44 -1.12 14.94
C ILE A 58 1.42 -1.09 16.07
N MET A 59 1.18 0.10 16.62
CA MET A 59 0.13 0.35 17.60
C MET A 59 -0.67 1.59 17.22
N ARG A 60 -1.91 1.69 17.70
CA ARG A 60 -2.70 2.92 17.56
C ARG A 60 -2.01 4.06 18.29
N ALA A 61 -2.02 5.23 17.67
CA ALA A 61 -1.41 6.45 18.17
C ALA A 61 -2.41 7.61 18.15
N SER A 62 -2.07 8.66 18.90
CA SER A 62 -2.79 9.94 18.81
C SER A 62 -2.49 10.60 17.46
N PRO A 63 -3.44 11.29 16.82
CA PRO A 63 -3.14 12.14 15.65
C PRO A 63 -2.13 13.26 15.95
N ALA A 64 -1.91 13.59 17.22
CA ALA A 64 -0.90 14.57 17.65
C ALA A 64 0.51 13.97 17.79
N ASP A 65 0.67 12.65 17.68
CA ASP A 65 1.98 12.01 17.73
C ASP A 65 2.73 12.27 16.41
N PRO A 66 3.94 12.86 16.44
CA PRO A 66 4.70 13.21 15.23
C PRO A 66 5.12 12.01 14.38
N PHE A 67 5.07 10.80 14.94
CA PHE A 67 5.39 9.55 14.25
C PHE A 67 4.14 8.80 13.79
N ALA A 68 2.95 9.34 14.05
CA ALA A 68 1.73 8.69 13.64
C ALA A 68 1.49 8.83 12.13
N ILE A 69 1.09 7.73 11.52
CA ILE A 69 0.73 7.63 10.11
C ILE A 69 -0.77 7.37 10.00
N ASP A 70 -1.46 8.19 9.23
CA ASP A 70 -2.88 8.02 8.92
C ASP A 70 -3.07 6.86 7.93
N ALA A 71 -3.74 5.80 8.38
CA ALA A 71 -4.03 4.65 7.54
C ALA A 71 -4.98 4.97 6.39
N ALA A 72 -5.89 5.95 6.55
CA ALA A 72 -6.83 6.33 5.50
C ALA A 72 -6.12 6.99 4.30
N LEU A 73 -4.98 7.62 4.53
CA LEU A 73 -4.16 8.22 3.47
C LEU A 73 -3.27 7.17 2.77
N VAL A 74 -2.82 6.16 3.52
CA VAL A 74 -1.86 5.16 3.03
C VAL A 74 -2.56 3.98 2.35
N ASN A 75 -3.70 3.54 2.89
CA ASN A 75 -4.48 2.42 2.39
C ASN A 75 -5.98 2.77 2.40
N PRO A 76 -6.43 3.67 1.51
CA PRO A 76 -7.82 4.10 1.48
C PRO A 76 -8.75 2.90 1.19
N PRO A 77 -9.95 2.85 1.79
CA PRO A 77 -10.90 1.79 1.51
C PRO A 77 -11.33 1.85 0.04
N ALA A 78 -11.49 0.68 -0.59
CA ALA A 78 -12.01 0.62 -1.95
C ALA A 78 -13.40 1.28 -2.01
N GLN A 79 -13.54 2.33 -2.82
CA GLN A 79 -14.85 2.94 -3.05
C GLN A 79 -15.75 1.92 -3.76
N HIS A 80 -16.85 1.54 -3.11
CA HIS A 80 -17.88 0.73 -3.75
C HIS A 80 -18.55 1.60 -4.81
N VAL A 81 -18.11 1.49 -6.06
CA VAL A 81 -18.68 2.26 -7.17
C VAL A 81 -20.02 1.62 -7.57
N GLU A 82 -21.08 1.90 -6.81
CA GLU A 82 -22.46 1.54 -7.19
C GLU A 82 -22.94 2.27 -8.45
N GLY A 83 -22.20 3.28 -8.91
CA GLY A 83 -22.58 4.15 -10.03
C GLY A 83 -22.28 3.60 -11.45
N THR A 84 -21.36 2.64 -11.63
CA THR A 84 -20.90 2.26 -12.98
C THR A 84 -21.75 1.17 -13.64
N VAL A 85 -22.60 0.47 -12.88
CA VAL A 85 -23.43 -0.62 -13.45
C VAL A 85 -24.73 -0.10 -14.08
N ARG A 86 -25.17 1.13 -13.76
CA ARG A 86 -26.46 1.64 -14.27
C ARG A 86 -26.40 2.37 -15.63
N ILE A 87 -25.21 2.72 -16.13
CA ILE A 87 -25.11 3.44 -17.41
C ILE A 87 -25.24 2.47 -18.61
N ALA A 88 -24.87 1.19 -18.48
CA ALA A 88 -25.03 0.21 -19.54
C ALA A 88 -26.48 -0.27 -19.73
N ALA A 89 -27.35 -0.12 -18.72
CA ALA A 89 -28.75 -0.56 -18.80
C ALA A 89 -29.68 0.44 -19.51
N ALA A 90 -29.27 1.71 -19.65
CA ALA A 90 -30.09 2.75 -20.28
C ALA A 90 -29.81 2.95 -21.79
N VAL A 91 -28.74 2.35 -22.33
CA VAL A 91 -28.39 2.42 -23.75
C VAL A 91 -28.59 1.07 -24.42
N ASN A 92 -29.77 0.46 -24.28
CA ASN A 92 -30.19 -0.66 -25.12
C ASN A 92 -31.72 -0.76 -25.15
N GLY A 93 -32.35 0.29 -25.70
CA GLY A 93 -33.65 0.12 -26.35
C GLY A 93 -33.45 -0.58 -27.68
N ALA A 94 -33.95 -1.82 -27.77
CA ALA A 94 -34.22 -2.60 -28.99
C ALA A 94 -33.04 -2.96 -29.92
N HIS A 95 -32.58 -4.22 -29.88
CA HIS A 95 -32.75 -5.18 -30.99
C HIS A 95 -32.24 -6.59 -30.59
N GLN A 96 -32.80 -7.59 -31.26
CA GLN A 96 -32.73 -9.03 -30.98
C GLN A 96 -31.33 -9.67 -31.06
N SER A 97 -31.15 -10.68 -30.21
CA SER A 97 -30.56 -12.01 -30.47
C SER A 97 -29.17 -12.14 -31.12
N GLY A 98 -28.24 -12.72 -30.36
CA GLY A 98 -27.28 -13.71 -30.89
C GLY A 98 -25.82 -13.29 -30.96
N MET A 99 -25.06 -13.61 -29.91
CA MET A 99 -23.62 -13.94 -29.90
C MET A 99 -22.69 -13.15 -30.86
N GLN A 100 -22.22 -11.97 -30.45
CA GLN A 100 -21.09 -11.32 -31.13
C GLN A 100 -20.16 -10.55 -30.18
N PHE A 101 -19.96 -11.03 -28.96
CA PHE A 101 -19.23 -10.28 -27.92
C PHE A 101 -17.71 -10.52 -27.87
N CYS A 102 -17.13 -11.27 -28.81
CA CYS A 102 -15.71 -11.65 -28.73
C CYS A 102 -14.79 -11.01 -29.78
N ARG A 103 -15.26 -10.13 -30.69
CA ARG A 103 -14.38 -9.50 -31.71
C ARG A 103 -13.95 -8.07 -31.44
N ASP A 104 -14.67 -7.29 -30.64
CA ASP A 104 -14.44 -5.84 -30.59
C ASP A 104 -13.45 -5.37 -29.53
N VAL A 105 -13.07 -6.23 -28.57
CA VAL A 105 -12.15 -5.84 -27.49
C VAL A 105 -10.72 -5.55 -28.00
N TYR A 106 -10.28 -6.19 -29.09
CA TYR A 106 -8.92 -5.99 -29.61
C TYR A 106 -8.76 -4.79 -30.55
N ARG A 107 -9.85 -4.18 -31.04
CA ARG A 107 -9.76 -3.11 -32.04
C ARG A 107 -9.45 -1.73 -31.44
N ASN A 108 -9.78 -1.53 -30.17
CA ASN A 108 -9.66 -0.22 -29.51
C ASN A 108 -8.30 0.04 -28.85
N VAL A 109 -7.47 -1.00 -28.66
CA VAL A 109 -6.14 -0.84 -28.03
C VAL A 109 -5.09 -0.30 -29.01
N ALA A 110 -5.24 -0.56 -30.32
CA ALA A 110 -4.20 -0.24 -31.30
C ALA A 110 -4.22 1.20 -31.86
N VAL A 111 -5.24 2.02 -31.57
CA VAL A 111 -5.47 3.28 -32.31
C VAL A 111 -5.04 4.55 -31.56
N GLN A 112 -4.79 4.51 -30.25
CA GLN A 112 -4.52 5.75 -29.49
C GLN A 112 -3.04 6.18 -29.37
N SER A 113 -2.09 5.50 -30.01
CA SER A 113 -0.65 5.82 -29.89
C SER A 113 -0.06 6.59 -31.08
N ALA A 114 -0.75 7.61 -31.60
CA ALA A 114 -0.17 8.55 -32.56
C ALA A 114 -0.50 10.01 -32.19
N VAL A 115 0.22 10.54 -31.20
CA VAL A 115 0.27 11.97 -30.90
C VAL A 115 1.02 12.67 -32.04
N LYS A 116 0.32 13.50 -32.82
CA LYS A 116 0.90 14.36 -33.86
C LYS A 116 1.19 15.75 -33.27
N ALA A 117 2.44 16.21 -33.42
CA ALA A 117 2.97 17.47 -32.89
C ALA A 117 2.34 18.74 -33.52
N PRO A 118 2.42 19.91 -32.85
CA PRO A 118 1.78 21.14 -33.31
C PRO A 118 2.67 21.93 -34.28
N THR A 119 2.11 22.40 -35.40
CA THR A 119 2.73 23.36 -36.32
C THR A 119 2.19 24.78 -36.08
N LYS A 120 3.11 25.75 -35.87
CA LYS A 120 2.85 27.20 -35.83
C LYS A 120 2.45 27.75 -37.20
N PRO A 121 1.70 28.87 -37.28
CA PRO A 121 1.41 29.52 -38.54
C PRO A 121 2.45 30.61 -38.87
N SER A 122 2.96 30.59 -40.10
CA SER A 122 3.15 31.79 -40.93
C SER A 122 3.30 31.41 -42.40
#